data_AF-A0A3P6GAV3-F1
#
_entry.id   AF-A0A3P6GAV3-F1
#
_cell.length_a   1.000
_cell.length_b   1.000
_cell.length_c   1.000
_cell.angle_alpha   90.00
_cell.angle_beta   90.00
_cell.angle_gamma   90.00
#
_symmetry.space_group_name_H-M   'P 1'
#
loop_
_entity.id
_entity.type
_entity.pdbx_description
1 polymer ?
#
loop_
_entity_poly.entity_id
_entity_poly.type
_entity_poly.pdbx_seq_one_letter_code
_entity_poly.pdbx_strand_id
1 'polypeptide(L)'
;MEAQKNRRQDHLGLDRAAISYALADIEETKAMLRLVMSYLVYAIVNAQPSTFFIKQGATMDMSISPGFLAPSATFQSFISLSTVIFIPIYDRLLVPITRSFT
;
A
#
# COMPACT_ATOMS: atom_id res chain seq x y z
N MET A 1 47.31 -18.21 -31.61
CA MET A 1 46.04 -18.78 -31.09
C MET A 1 45.56 -18.08 -29.81
N GLU A 2 46.46 -17.65 -28.93
CA GLU A 2 46.13 -17.02 -27.64
C GLU A 2 45.36 -15.69 -27.76
N ALA A 3 45.75 -14.82 -28.69
CA ALA A 3 45.04 -13.56 -28.94
C ALA A 3 43.58 -13.76 -29.40
N GLN A 4 43.29 -14.85 -30.10
CA GLN A 4 41.93 -15.22 -30.53
C GLN A 4 41.11 -15.86 -29.40
N LYS A 5 41.78 -16.45 -28.40
CA LYS A 5 41.13 -16.95 -27.18
C LYS A 5 40.79 -15.81 -26.24
N ASN A 6 41.71 -14.86 -26.07
CA ASN A 6 41.48 -13.66 -25.25
C ASN A 6 40.35 -12.78 -25.82
N ARG A 7 40.34 -12.61 -27.16
CA ARG A 7 39.26 -11.92 -27.91
C ARG A 7 37.92 -12.66 -28.00
N ARG A 8 37.84 -13.88 -27.49
CA ARG A 8 36.55 -14.55 -27.29
C ARG A 8 36.09 -14.46 -25.85
N GLN A 9 37.03 -14.39 -24.92
CA GLN A 9 36.75 -14.33 -23.50
C GLN A 9 36.28 -12.93 -23.06
N ASP A 10 36.79 -11.87 -23.69
CA ASP A 10 36.32 -10.49 -23.53
C ASP A 10 34.87 -10.30 -24.04
N HIS A 11 34.55 -10.82 -25.23
CA HIS A 11 33.19 -10.76 -25.79
C HIS A 11 32.19 -11.54 -24.92
N LEU A 12 32.56 -12.74 -24.47
CA LEU A 12 31.72 -13.52 -23.56
C LEU A 12 31.51 -12.78 -22.22
N GLY A 13 32.52 -12.06 -21.74
CA GLY A 13 32.43 -11.24 -20.53
C GLY A 13 31.50 -10.03 -20.71
N LEU A 14 31.57 -9.37 -21.87
CA LEU A 14 30.70 -8.26 -22.22
C LEU A 14 29.23 -8.69 -22.33
N ASP A 15 28.96 -9.82 -22.98
CA ASP A 15 27.62 -10.38 -23.11
C ASP A 15 27.03 -10.75 -21.74
N ARG A 16 27.84 -11.32 -20.86
CA ARG A 16 27.40 -11.63 -19.47
C ARG A 16 27.13 -10.38 -18.66
N ALA A 17 27.93 -9.33 -18.79
CA ALA A 17 27.69 -8.06 -18.11
C ALA A 17 26.39 -7.41 -18.62
N ALA A 18 26.15 -7.42 -19.93
CA ALA A 18 24.92 -6.90 -20.53
C ALA A 18 23.69 -7.67 -20.05
N ILE A 19 23.75 -9.01 -20.00
CA ILE A 19 22.66 -9.85 -19.46
C ILE A 19 22.43 -9.57 -17.97
N SER A 20 23.50 -9.45 -17.18
CA SER A 20 23.39 -9.18 -15.74
C SER A 20 22.74 -7.82 -15.47
N TYR A 21 23.10 -6.80 -16.25
CA TYR A 21 22.49 -5.47 -16.15
C TYR A 21 20.99 -5.52 -16.49
N ALA A 22 20.62 -6.18 -17.59
CA ALA A 22 19.23 -6.32 -18.01
C ALA A 22 18.38 -7.08 -16.98
N LEU A 23 18.92 -8.12 -16.34
CA LEU A 23 18.21 -8.85 -15.29
C LEU A 23 17.95 -7.99 -14.04
N ALA A 24 18.94 -7.18 -13.62
CA ALA A 24 18.79 -6.29 -12.49
C ALA A 24 17.71 -5.22 -12.73
N ASP A 25 17.68 -4.63 -13.93
CA ASP A 25 16.68 -3.62 -14.33
C ASP A 25 15.25 -4.20 -14.35
N ILE A 26 15.10 -5.44 -14.84
CA ILE A 26 13.83 -6.16 -14.81
C ILE A 26 13.39 -6.45 -13.37
N GLU A 27 14.31 -6.86 -12.50
CA GLU A 27 14.01 -7.16 -11.10
C GLU A 27 13.57 -5.92 -10.33
N GLU A 28 14.28 -4.80 -10.50
CA GLU A 28 13.93 -3.50 -9.93
C GLU A 28 12.55 -3.04 -10.39
N THR A 29 12.31 -3.08 -11.71
CA THR A 29 11.00 -2.70 -12.29
C THR A 29 9.88 -3.59 -11.77
N LYS A 30 10.12 -4.89 -11.62
CA LYS A 30 9.14 -5.84 -11.07
C LYS A 30 8.86 -5.57 -9.59
N ALA A 31 9.86 -5.18 -8.81
CA ALA A 31 9.68 -4.80 -7.41
C ALA A 31 8.82 -3.53 -7.30
N MET A 32 9.10 -2.52 -8.12
CA MET A 32 8.30 -1.29 -8.19
C MET A 32 6.86 -1.57 -8.61
N LEU A 33 6.65 -2.41 -9.63
CA LEU A 33 5.31 -2.81 -10.06
C LEU A 33 4.54 -3.50 -8.92
N ARG A 34 5.18 -4.41 -8.18
CA ARG A 34 4.55 -5.09 -7.03
C ARG A 34 4.11 -4.08 -5.96
N LEU A 35 4.95 -3.08 -5.68
CA LEU A 35 4.64 -2.04 -4.70
C LEU A 35 3.49 -1.13 -5.17
N VAL A 36 3.47 -0.77 -6.45
CA VAL A 36 2.36 0.01 -7.03
C VAL A 36 1.06 -0.77 -6.98
N MET A 37 1.10 -2.07 -7.30
CA MET A 37 -0.09 -2.92 -7.26
C MET A 37 -0.65 -3.08 -5.84
N SER A 38 0.20 -3.24 -4.83
CA SER A 38 -0.27 -3.31 -3.44
C SER A 38 -0.84 -1.98 -2.96
N TYR A 39 -0.21 -0.86 -3.34
CA TYR A 39 -0.71 0.48 -3.03
C TYR A 39 -2.04 0.79 -3.72
N LEU A 40 -2.25 0.30 -4.94
CA LEU A 40 -3.50 0.52 -5.68
C LEU A 40 -4.71 -0.08 -4.95
N VAL A 41 -4.58 -1.29 -4.39
CA VAL A 41 -5.65 -1.91 -3.59
C VAL A 41 -5.97 -1.05 -2.37
N TYR A 42 -4.94 -0.57 -1.66
CA TYR A 42 -5.12 0.34 -0.54
C TYR A 42 -5.84 1.63 -0.96
N ALA A 43 -5.42 2.26 -2.06
CA ALA A 43 -6.00 3.49 -2.57
C ALA A 43 -7.50 3.32 -2.94
N ILE A 44 -7.87 2.20 -3.57
CA ILE A 44 -9.26 1.89 -3.90
C ILE A 44 -10.11 1.79 -2.63
N VAL A 45 -9.64 1.06 -1.62
CA VAL A 45 -10.37 0.93 -0.34
C VAL A 45 -10.46 2.28 0.37
N ASN A 46 -9.41 3.08 0.34
CA ASN A 46 -9.40 4.42 0.97
C ASN A 46 -10.38 5.41 0.32
N ALA A 47 -10.73 5.22 -0.96
CA ALA A 47 -11.69 6.07 -1.66
C ALA A 47 -13.17 5.71 -1.36
N GLN A 48 -13.44 4.52 -0.82
CA GLN A 48 -14.82 4.06 -0.55
C GLN A 48 -15.55 4.85 0.56
N PRO A 49 -14.91 5.24 1.67
CA PRO A 49 -15.60 5.92 2.76
C PRO A 49 -16.23 7.26 2.40
N SER A 50 -15.55 8.07 1.59
CA SER A 50 -16.07 9.38 1.16
C SER A 50 -17.11 9.30 0.03
N THR A 51 -17.34 8.11 -0.55
CA THR A 51 -18.24 7.93 -1.70
C THR A 51 -19.32 6.90 -1.40
N PHE A 52 -18.97 5.62 -1.46
CA PHE A 52 -19.87 4.48 -1.36
C PHE A 52 -20.53 4.39 0.02
N PHE A 53 -19.79 4.60 1.10
CA PHE A 53 -20.36 4.50 2.46
C PHE A 53 -21.26 5.68 2.82
N ILE A 54 -20.95 6.89 2.34
CA ILE A 54 -21.87 8.04 2.49
C ILE A 54 -23.17 7.80 1.71
N LYS A 55 -23.08 7.32 0.47
CA LYS A 55 -24.29 7.02 -0.34
C LYS A 55 -25.14 5.90 0.26
N GLN A 56 -24.51 4.84 0.76
CA GLN A 56 -25.23 3.78 1.48
C GLN A 56 -25.86 4.30 2.77
N GLY A 57 -25.13 5.08 3.56
CA GLY A 57 -25.66 5.70 4.78
C GLY A 57 -26.88 6.56 4.50
N ALA A 58 -26.88 7.34 3.41
CA ALA A 58 -28.01 8.16 3.00
C ALA A 58 -29.27 7.34 2.61
N THR A 59 -29.12 6.06 2.25
CA THR A 59 -30.24 5.16 1.96
C THR A 59 -30.71 4.33 3.17
N MET A 60 -29.95 4.33 4.26
CA MET A 60 -30.33 3.68 5.51
C MET A 60 -31.22 4.61 6.34
N ASP A 61 -32.12 4.05 7.15
CA ASP A 61 -32.88 4.85 8.12
C ASP A 61 -31.91 5.36 9.20
N MET A 62 -31.77 6.69 9.26
CA MET A 62 -30.86 7.38 10.19
C MET A 62 -31.60 7.90 11.44
N SER A 63 -32.82 7.41 11.70
CA SER A 63 -33.58 7.71 12.91
C SER A 63 -32.95 7.00 14.12
N ILE A 64 -32.27 7.77 14.98
CA ILE A 64 -31.71 7.25 16.24
C ILE A 64 -32.71 7.40 17.39
N SER A 65 -33.60 8.40 17.32
CA SER A 65 -34.73 8.58 18.24
C SER A 65 -35.91 9.27 17.53
N PRO A 66 -37.13 9.23 18.09
CA PRO A 66 -38.24 10.03 17.57
C PRO A 66 -37.84 11.51 17.51
N GLY A 67 -37.75 12.08 16.31
CA GLY A 67 -37.33 13.46 16.07
C GLY A 67 -35.83 13.73 15.91
N PHE A 68 -34.96 12.71 16.02
CA PHE A 68 -33.51 12.86 15.79
C PHE A 68 -33.06 12.01 14.60
N LEU A 69 -32.82 12.70 13.47
CA LEU A 69 -32.25 12.13 12.25
C LEU A 69 -30.76 12.47 12.22
N ALA A 70 -29.89 11.47 12.29
CA ALA A 70 -28.46 11.68 12.13
C ALA A 70 -28.14 12.01 10.66
N PRO A 71 -27.40 13.09 10.36
CA PRO A 71 -26.98 13.38 8.99
C PRO A 71 -26.00 12.32 8.47
N SER A 72 -25.98 12.04 7.16
CA SER A 72 -24.97 11.13 6.57
C SER A 72 -23.53 11.59 6.79
N ALA A 73 -23.30 12.88 7.05
CA ALA A 73 -22.00 13.44 7.41
C ALA A 73 -21.44 12.89 8.75
N THR A 74 -22.28 12.34 9.62
CA THR A 74 -21.86 11.75 10.90
C THR A 74 -20.93 10.54 10.70
N PHE A 75 -21.06 9.83 9.57
CA PHE A 75 -20.13 8.74 9.20
C PHE A 75 -18.70 9.24 8.96
N GLN A 76 -18.54 10.42 8.37
CA GLN A 76 -17.21 11.00 8.14
C GLN A 76 -16.52 11.37 9.45
N SER A 77 -17.29 11.92 10.40
CA SER A 77 -16.81 12.23 11.75
C SER A 77 -16.42 10.97 12.53
N PHE A 78 -17.15 9.86 12.33
CA PHE A 78 -16.84 8.57 12.97
C PHE A 78 -15.48 8.02 12.54
N ILE A 79 -15.14 8.10 11.25
CA ILE A 79 -13.82 7.66 10.73
C ILE A 79 -12.70 8.48 11.36
N SER A 80 -12.90 9.80 11.46
CA SER A 80 -11.92 10.72 12.07
C SER A 80 -11.74 10.43 13.56
N LEU A 81 -12.84 10.23 14.30
CA LEU A 81 -12.81 9.89 15.71
C LEU A 81 -12.14 8.55 15.97
N SER A 82 -12.46 7.53 15.16
CA SER A 82 -11.82 6.22 15.20
C SER A 82 -10.31 6.36 15.03
N THR A 83 -9.85 7.11 14.02
CA THR A 83 -8.42 7.36 13.77
C THR A 83 -7.74 8.00 14.98
N VAL A 84 -8.34 9.05 15.56
CA VAL A 84 -7.80 9.74 16.74
C VAL A 84 -7.72 8.83 17.96
N ILE A 85 -8.62 7.86 18.10
CA ILE A 85 -8.58 6.86 19.17
C ILE A 85 -7.54 5.77 18.90
N PHE A 86 -7.42 5.30 17.65
CA PHE A 86 -6.51 4.24 17.28
C PHE A 86 -5.04 4.66 17.29
N ILE A 87 -4.71 5.92 16.98
CA ILE A 87 -3.32 6.44 17.03
C ILE A 87 -2.69 6.22 18.43
N PRO A 88 -3.25 6.72 19.54
CA PRO A 88 -2.65 6.54 20.85
C PRO A 88 -2.67 5.07 21.31
N ILE A 89 -3.65 4.26 20.88
CA ILE A 89 -3.65 2.81 21.15
C ILE A 89 -2.47 2.15 20.45
N TYR A 90 -2.25 2.47 19.17
CA TYR A 90 -1.12 1.94 18.41
C TYR A 90 0.20 2.34 19.06
N ASP A 91 0.39 3.63 19.33
CA ASP A 91 1.65 4.15 19.85
C ASP A 91 1.96 3.72 21.29
N ARG A 92 0.94 3.60 22.16
CA ARG A 92 1.16 3.31 23.58
C ARG A 92 0.95 1.85 23.97
N LEU A 93 0.21 1.09 23.19
CA LEU A 93 -0.05 -0.32 23.49
C LEU A 93 0.64 -1.22 22.48
N LEU A 94 0.38 -1.06 21.18
CA LEU A 94 0.90 -1.98 20.18
C LEU A 94 2.42 -1.84 19.98
N VAL A 95 2.95 -0.63 19.85
CA VAL A 95 4.40 -0.40 19.67
C VAL A 95 5.24 -1.02 20.80
N PRO A 96 4.98 -0.75 22.10
CA PRO A 96 5.78 -1.34 23.18
C PRO A 96 5.59 -2.85 23.30
N ILE A 97 4.39 -3.38 23.05
CA ILE A 97 4.16 -4.82 23.03
C ILE A 97 4.99 -5.47 21.92
N THR A 98 4.93 -4.94 20.69
CA THR A 98 5.67 -5.50 19.55
C THR A 98 7.18 -5.43 19.77
N ARG A 99 7.68 -4.35 20.39
CA ARG A 99 9.10 -4.22 20.81
C ARG A 99 9.52 -5.17 21.94
N SER A 100 8.58 -5.71 22.71
CA SER A 100 8.88 -6.72 23.71
C SER A 100 8.94 -8.14 23.13
N PHE A 101 8.31 -8.33 21.97
CA PHE A 101 8.24 -9.63 21.27
C PHE A 101 9.31 -9.81 20.19
N THR A 102 9.91 -8.73 19.68
CA THR A 102 11.07 -8.75 18.76
C THR A 102 12.34 -8.45 19.54
#